data_AF-A0A924Z0B4-F1
#
_entry.id   AF-A0A924Z0B4-F1
#
_cell.length_a   1.000
_cell.length_b   1.000
_cell.length_c   1.000
_cell.angle_alpha   90.00
_cell.angle_beta   90.00
_cell.angle_gamma   90.00
#
_symmetry.space_group_name_H-M   'P 1'
#
loop_
_entity.id
_entity.type
_entity.pdbx_description
1 polymer ?
#
loop_
_entity_poly.entity_id
_entity_poly.type
_entity_poly.pdbx_seq_one_letter_code
_entity_poly.pdbx_strand_id
1 'polypeptide(L)' 'MPAKKYKVALSGEERQILEQLTTTGKTAAYKMNRARILLKADEHHADGG' A
#
# COMPACT_ATOMS: atom_id res chain seq x y z
N MET A 1 -20.00 -4.92 -14.34
CA MET A 1 -18.72 -4.56 -15.01
C MET A 1 -17.58 -4.95 -14.07
N PRO A 2 -16.52 -5.62 -14.53
CA PRO A 2 -15.38 -5.93 -13.68
C PRO A 2 -14.74 -4.61 -13.20
N ALA A 3 -14.49 -4.49 -11.90
CA ALA A 3 -13.81 -3.33 -11.35
C ALA A 3 -12.37 -3.27 -11.89
N LYS A 4 -11.91 -2.09 -12.34
CA LYS A 4 -10.53 -1.90 -12.81
C LYS A 4 -9.58 -2.16 -11.64
N LYS A 5 -8.67 -3.13 -11.80
CA LYS A 5 -7.54 -3.35 -10.90
C LYS A 5 -6.40 -2.42 -11.31
N TYR A 6 -5.90 -1.64 -10.36
CA TYR A 6 -4.72 -0.79 -10.57
C TYR A 6 -3.53 -1.46 -9.92
N LYS A 7 -2.49 -1.61 -10.72
CA LYS A 7 -1.20 -2.12 -10.32
C LYS A 7 -0.26 -0.94 -10.10
N VAL A 8 0.44 -0.93 -8.98
CA VAL A 8 1.32 0.17 -8.58
C VAL A 8 2.72 -0.39 -8.44
N ALA A 9 3.72 0.27 -9.03
CA ALA A 9 5.11 -0.05 -8.77
C ALA A 9 5.63 0.88 -7.66
N LEU A 10 5.83 0.34 -6.46
CA LEU A 10 6.46 1.08 -5.38
C LEU A 10 7.96 0.83 -5.38
N SER A 11 8.75 1.89 -5.15
CA SER A 11 10.16 1.75 -4.82
C SER A 11 10.34 1.16 -3.42
N GLY A 12 11.53 0.61 -3.14
CA GLY A 12 11.84 0.03 -1.82
C GLY A 12 11.69 1.05 -0.68
N GLU A 13 12.07 2.29 -0.91
CA GLU A 13 11.92 3.39 0.07
C GLU A 13 10.45 3.70 0.34
N GLU A 14 9.63 3.83 -0.69
CA GLU A 14 8.19 4.09 -0.56
C GLU A 14 7.48 2.95 0.18
N ARG A 15 7.83 1.70 -0.12
CA ARG A 15 7.31 0.54 0.60
C ARG A 15 7.62 0.62 2.09
N GLN A 16 8.89 0.88 2.45
CA GLN A 16 9.31 0.97 3.83
C GLN A 16 8.60 2.11 4.58
N ILE A 17 8.43 3.27 3.93
CA ILE A 17 7.68 4.41 4.49
C ILE A 17 6.22 4.01 4.75
N LEU A 18 5.56 3.36 3.78
CA LEU A 18 4.17 2.95 3.90
C LEU A 18 4.00 1.87 4.98
N GLU A 19 4.90 0.90 5.07
CA GLU A 19 4.90 -0.13 6.13
C GLU A 19 5.03 0.52 7.51
N GLN A 20 5.95 1.47 7.66
CA GLN A 20 6.11 2.21 8.90
C GLN A 20 4.86 3.06 9.23
N LEU A 21 4.20 3.61 8.20
CA LEU A 21 2.93 4.33 8.36
C LEU A 21 1.80 3.42 8.85
N THR A 22 1.77 2.16 8.43
CA THR A 22 0.73 1.20 8.86
C THR A 22 0.94 0.66 10.28
N THR A 23 2.17 0.66 10.78
CA THR A 23 2.53 0.14 12.12
C THR A 23 2.53 1.23 13.19
N THR A 24 2.79 2.48 12.82
CA THR A 24 2.84 3.60 13.77
C THR A 24 1.44 4.14 14.03
N GLY A 25 0.80 3.73 15.12
CA GLY A 25 -0.60 4.05 15.49
C GLY A 25 -0.95 5.53 15.76
N LYS A 26 -0.07 6.48 15.45
CA LYS A 26 -0.28 7.94 15.65
C LYS A 26 -0.85 8.65 14.42
N THR A 27 -1.05 7.95 13.30
CA THR A 27 -1.53 8.54 12.04
C THR A 27 -3.05 8.41 11.86
N ALA A 28 -3.66 9.37 11.18
CA ALA A 28 -5.09 9.33 10.85
C ALA A 28 -5.46 8.03 10.10
N ALA A 29 -6.57 7.40 10.50
CA ALA A 29 -7.03 6.13 9.96
C ALA A 29 -7.13 6.11 8.42
N TYR A 30 -7.54 7.23 7.81
CA TYR A 30 -7.59 7.38 6.36
C TYR A 30 -6.21 7.19 5.69
N LYS A 31 -5.15 7.77 6.27
CA LYS A 31 -3.78 7.63 5.74
C LYS A 31 -3.28 6.20 5.89
N MET A 32 -3.56 5.54 7.01
CA MET A 32 -3.21 4.14 7.23
C MET A 32 -3.91 3.22 6.21
N ASN A 33 -5.20 3.44 5.98
CA ASN A 33 -5.96 2.65 4.99
C ASN A 33 -5.43 2.88 3.57
N ARG A 34 -5.11 4.13 3.20
CA ARG A 34 -4.50 4.42 1.90
C ARG A 34 -3.14 3.73 1.75
N ALA A 35 -2.32 3.71 2.79
CA ALA A 35 -1.04 2.99 2.77
C ALA A 35 -1.21 1.48 2.59
N ARG A 36 -2.18 0.86 3.30
CA ARG A 36 -2.51 -0.57 3.12
C ARG A 36 -2.97 -0.89 1.71
N ILE A 37 -3.80 -0.03 1.11
CA ILE A 37 -4.27 -0.20 -0.28
C ILE A 37 -3.09 -0.15 -1.25
N LEU A 38 -2.19 0.82 -1.09
CA LEU A 38 -1.01 0.95 -1.96
C LEU A 38 -0.06 -0.24 -1.82
N LEU A 39 0.21 -0.69 -0.59
CA LEU A 39 1.05 -1.87 -0.33
C LEU A 39 0.45 -3.15 -0.93
N LYS A 40 -0.87 -3.31 -0.89
CA LYS A 40 -1.56 -4.47 -1.49
C LYS A 40 -1.62 -4.41 -3.02
N ALA A 41 -1.63 -3.21 -3.58
CA ALA A 41 -1.63 -2.97 -5.03
C ALA A 41 -0.21 -2.97 -5.63
N ASP A 42 0.81 -3.13 -4.79
CA ASP A 42 2.21 -3.17 -5.21
C ASP A 42 2.49 -4.41 -6.06
N GLU A 43 2.90 -4.22 -7.32
CA GLU A 43 3.19 -5.29 -8.28
C GLU A 43 4.35 -6.20 -7.85
N HIS A 44 5.18 -5.69 -6.94
CA HIS A 44 6.31 -6.41 -6.39
C HIS A 44 5.98 -7.17 -5.10
N HIS A 45 4.68 -7.30 -4.75
CA HIS A 45 4.23 -8.09 -3.59
C HIS A 45 3.95 -9.54 -4.01
N ALA A 46 4.52 -10.51 -3.30
CA ALA A 46 4.48 -11.94 -3.68
C ALA A 46 3.05 -12.52 -3.78
N ASP A 47 2.09 -11.94 -3.06
CA ASP A 47 0.67 -12.33 -3.05
C ASP A 47 -0.27 -11.31 -3.74
N GLY A 48 0.26 -10.26 -4.38
CA GLY A 48 -0.52 -9.08 -4.82
C GLY A 48 -0.38 -8.73 -6.31
N GLY A 49 -1.48 -8.92 -7.07
CA GLY A 49 -1.67 -8.48 -8.46
C GLY A 49 -3.14 -8.41 -8.90
#